data_AF-X1R7H8-F1
#
_entry.id   AF-X1R7H8-F1
#
_cell.length_a   1.000
_cell.length_b   1.000
_cell.length_c   1.000
_cell.angle_alpha   90.00
_cell.angle_beta   90.00
_cell.angle_gamma   90.00
#
_symmetry.space_group_name_H-M   'P 1'
#
loop_
_entity.id
_entity.type
_entity.pdbx_description
1 polymer ?
#
loop_
_entity_poly.entity_id
_entity_poly.type
_entity_poly.pdbx_seq_one_letter_code
_entity_poly.pdbx_strand_id
1 'polypeptide(L)'
;MSPKIGYFGLGEEGYDRIYSDRKLFSRILKLFKPYRRSMTIIITFICLSSITYGLTPYLMSLIIKQLEMESDPFILIFFIITTLILNSLGYLFNYVNRRTGNRMVYGVCYDLRRHTNLRVLEQDLSFFDKYPTGRIVSRINSDGSKFGRSVTMFTELISSFLLQ
;
A
#
# COMPACT_ATOMS: atom_id res chain seq x y z
N MET A 1 15.66 22.78 -35.83
CA MET A 1 14.75 23.30 -34.80
C MET A 1 13.93 22.12 -34.27
N SER A 2 14.38 21.50 -33.18
CA SER A 2 13.72 20.32 -32.59
C SER A 2 12.94 20.75 -31.34
N PRO A 3 11.68 20.34 -31.17
CA PRO A 3 10.90 20.71 -30.00
C PRO A 3 11.45 19.95 -28.80
N LYS A 4 12.09 20.68 -27.87
CA LYS A 4 12.39 20.15 -26.54
C LYS A 4 11.05 19.94 -25.84
N ILE A 5 10.56 18.71 -25.84
CA ILE A 5 9.56 18.26 -24.87
C ILE A 5 10.25 18.31 -23.52
N GLY A 6 10.12 19.46 -22.86
CA GLY A 6 10.69 19.71 -21.55
C GLY A 6 9.97 18.86 -20.53
N TYR A 7 10.57 17.74 -20.13
CA TYR A 7 10.34 17.20 -18.81
C TYR A 7 10.73 18.30 -17.82
N PHE A 8 9.74 18.96 -17.23
CA PHE A 8 9.91 20.04 -16.26
C PHE A 8 10.89 19.58 -15.17
N GLY A 9 12.09 20.16 -15.18
CA GLY A 9 13.17 19.81 -14.27
C GLY A 9 12.75 19.98 -12.81
N LEU A 10 13.06 18.96 -12.00
CA LEU A 10 12.94 18.94 -10.54
C LEU A 10 14.16 19.64 -9.92
N GLY A 11 14.32 20.94 -10.18
CA GLY A 11 15.34 21.74 -9.49
C GLY A 11 14.85 22.14 -8.10
N GLU A 12 15.74 22.26 -7.12
CA GLU A 12 15.39 22.86 -5.82
C GLU A 12 14.89 24.30 -6.05
N GLU A 13 13.70 24.63 -5.53
CA GLU A 13 13.14 25.98 -5.60
C GLU A 13 13.35 26.71 -4.28
N GLY A 14 13.47 28.04 -4.30
CA GLY A 14 13.80 28.83 -3.11
C GLY A 14 12.78 28.78 -1.97
N TYR A 15 11.62 28.14 -2.17
CA TYR A 15 10.64 27.87 -1.13
C TYR A 15 10.73 26.44 -0.55
N ASP A 16 11.59 25.57 -1.10
CA ASP A 16 11.79 24.22 -0.61
C ASP A 16 12.48 24.28 0.77
N ARG A 17 11.84 23.65 1.76
CA ARG A 17 12.35 23.62 3.14
C ARG A 17 13.09 22.32 3.37
N ILE A 18 14.36 22.41 3.75
CA ILE A 18 15.16 21.26 4.17
C ILE A 18 14.70 20.81 5.57
N TYR A 19 14.35 19.54 5.69
CA TYR A 19 13.97 18.93 6.97
C TYR A 19 14.86 17.72 7.23
N SER A 20 15.18 17.46 8.50
CA SER A 20 15.79 16.18 8.90
C SER A 20 14.82 15.02 8.63
N ASP A 21 15.37 13.89 8.18
CA ASP A 21 14.63 12.66 7.86
C ASP A 21 13.69 12.21 8.97
N ARG A 22 14.12 12.30 10.23
CA ARG A 22 13.28 11.93 11.38
C ARG A 22 12.01 12.78 11.48
N LYS A 23 12.12 14.07 11.16
CA LYS A 23 10.99 15.01 11.18
C LYS A 23 10.05 14.76 10.00
N LEU A 24 10.60 14.45 8.82
CA LEU A 24 9.84 14.01 7.65
C LEU A 24 9.05 12.73 7.95
N PHE A 25 9.71 11.73 8.53
CA PHE A 25 9.08 10.46 8.88
C PHE A 25 7.93 10.64 9.89
N SER A 26 8.13 11.44 10.93
CA SER A 26 7.07 11.78 11.89
C SER A 26 5.88 12.49 11.24
N ARG A 27 6.11 13.37 10.25
CA ARG A 27 5.03 14.03 9.51
C ARG A 27 4.27 13.05 8.63
N ILE A 28 4.98 12.14 7.95
CA ILE A 28 4.35 11.09 7.14
C ILE A 28 3.47 10.22 8.04
N LEU A 29 3.97 9.74 9.18
CA LEU A 29 3.17 8.96 10.13
C LEU A 29 1.91 9.68 10.63
N LYS A 30 1.96 11.02 10.77
CA LYS A 30 0.77 11.81 11.12
C LYS A 30 -0.29 11.81 10.01
N LEU A 31 0.09 11.70 8.73
CA LEU A 31 -0.86 11.57 7.62
C LEU A 31 -1.65 10.25 7.68
N PHE A 32 -1.06 9.19 8.24
CA PHE A 32 -1.73 7.90 8.41
C PHE A 32 -2.62 7.83 9.66
N LYS A 33 -2.51 8.80 10.60
CA LYS A 33 -3.32 8.85 11.82
C LYS A 33 -4.84 8.71 11.59
N PRO A 34 -5.48 9.40 10.64
CA PRO A 34 -6.91 9.22 10.36
C PRO A 34 -7.26 7.81 9.85
N TYR A 35 -6.30 7.07 9.28
CA TYR A 35 -6.49 5.74 8.71
C TYR A 35 -6.18 4.59 9.68
N ARG A 36 -6.05 4.86 10.98
CA ARG A 36 -5.73 3.85 12.01
C ARG A 36 -6.67 2.64 12.00
N ARG A 37 -7.98 2.85 11.76
CA ARG A 37 -8.95 1.74 11.67
C ARG A 37 -8.61 0.79 10.51
N SER A 38 -8.29 1.35 9.34
CA SER A 38 -7.86 0.57 8.19
C SER A 38 -6.57 -0.17 8.47
N MET A 39 -5.61 0.45 9.16
CA MET A 39 -4.36 -0.21 9.56
C MET A 39 -4.60 -1.40 10.49
N THR A 40 -5.49 -1.25 11.49
CA THR A 40 -5.85 -2.36 12.39
C THR A 40 -6.47 -3.52 11.62
N ILE A 41 -7.41 -3.24 10.70
CA ILE A 41 -8.03 -4.26 9.84
C ILE A 41 -6.94 -4.99 9.04
N ILE A 42 -6.04 -4.26 8.39
CA ILE A 42 -4.95 -4.85 7.59
C ILE A 42 -4.08 -5.75 8.46
N ILE A 43 -3.64 -5.29 9.63
CA ILE A 43 -2.80 -6.07 10.54
C ILE A 43 -3.51 -7.37 10.96
N THR A 44 -4.78 -7.28 11.36
CA THR A 44 -5.56 -8.45 11.77
C THR A 44 -5.68 -9.46 10.63
N PHE A 45 -6.09 -9.04 9.44
CA PHE A 45 -6.28 -9.94 8.31
C PHE A 45 -4.96 -10.49 7.77
N ILE A 46 -3.84 -9.75 7.89
CA ILE A 46 -2.50 -10.28 7.60
C ILE A 46 -2.17 -11.43 8.54
N CYS A 47 -2.35 -11.26 9.87
CA CYS A 47 -2.09 -12.34 10.82
C CYS A 47 -2.93 -13.60 10.52
N LEU A 48 -4.22 -13.43 10.22
CA LEU A 48 -5.10 -14.53 9.81
C LEU A 48 -4.64 -15.20 8.51
N SER A 49 -4.19 -14.41 7.53
CA SER A 49 -3.64 -14.92 6.27
C SER A 49 -2.37 -15.75 6.52
N SER A 50 -1.43 -15.25 7.32
CA SER A 50 -0.17 -15.95 7.62
C SER A 50 -0.41 -17.30 8.30
N ILE A 51 -1.39 -17.41 9.20
CA ILE A 51 -1.79 -18.70 9.80
C ILE A 51 -2.27 -19.66 8.72
N THR A 52 -3.10 -19.18 7.79
CA THR A 52 -3.66 -19.99 6.70
C THR A 52 -2.55 -20.54 5.77
N TYR A 53 -1.59 -19.67 5.39
CA TYR A 53 -0.45 -20.07 4.58
C TYR A 53 0.47 -21.06 5.31
N GLY A 54 0.70 -20.88 6.61
CA GLY A 54 1.48 -21.82 7.42
C GLY A 54 0.81 -23.19 7.63
N LEU A 55 -0.52 -23.24 7.68
CA LEU A 55 -1.28 -24.50 7.80
C LEU A 55 -1.32 -25.31 6.49
N THR A 56 -1.14 -24.66 5.34
CA THR A 56 -1.17 -25.31 4.02
C THR A 56 -0.11 -26.42 3.86
N PRO A 57 1.21 -26.19 4.09
CA PRO A 57 2.21 -27.24 3.99
C PRO A 57 2.04 -28.35 5.04
N TYR A 58 1.51 -28.01 6.22
CA TYR A 58 1.18 -28.99 7.25
C TYR A 58 0.07 -29.94 6.79
N LEU A 59 -1.02 -29.41 6.22
CA LEU A 59 -2.09 -30.23 5.62
C LEU A 59 -1.56 -31.10 4.47
N MET A 60 -0.68 -30.56 3.62
CA MET A 60 -0.09 -31.35 2.53
C MET A 60 0.71 -32.54 3.05
N SER A 61 1.48 -32.37 4.12
CA SER A 61 2.22 -33.46 4.74
C SER A 61 1.30 -34.54 5.32
N LEU A 62 0.14 -34.16 5.88
CA LEU A 62 -0.86 -35.12 6.37
C LEU A 62 -1.53 -35.89 5.23
N ILE A 63 -1.85 -35.22 4.13
CA ILE A 63 -2.44 -35.86 2.94
C ILE A 63 -1.49 -36.91 2.36
N ILE A 64 -0.20 -36.58 2.22
CA ILE A 64 0.81 -37.51 1.70
C ILE A 64 0.92 -38.75 2.60
N LYS A 65 0.99 -38.58 3.92
CA LYS A 65 1.02 -39.70 4.88
C LYS A 65 -0.22 -40.59 4.79
N GLN A 66 -1.39 -39.99 4.61
CA GLN A 66 -2.63 -40.74 4.52
C GLN A 66 -2.75 -41.53 3.22
N LEU A 67 -2.14 -41.04 2.13
CA LEU A 67 -2.08 -41.74 0.84
C LEU A 67 -1.14 -42.95 0.84
N GLU A 68 -0.10 -42.94 1.70
CA GLU A 68 0.83 -44.06 1.84
C GLU A 68 0.25 -45.24 2.64
N MET A 69 -0.74 -44.99 3.50
CA MET A 69 -1.53 -46.02 4.18
C MET A 69 -2.78 -46.31 3.35
N GLU A 70 -3.25 -47.57 3.27
CA GLU A 70 -4.50 -47.92 2.55
C GLU A 70 -5.63 -46.93 2.92
N SER A 71 -5.97 -46.07 1.97
CA SER A 71 -6.74 -44.86 2.28
C SER A 71 -8.23 -45.08 2.10
N ASP A 72 -9.01 -44.79 3.14
CA ASP A 72 -10.45 -44.68 3.02
C ASP A 72 -10.82 -43.47 2.12
N PRO A 73 -11.60 -43.66 1.03
CA PRO A 73 -12.06 -42.57 0.17
C PRO A 73 -12.73 -41.41 0.91
N PHE A 74 -13.42 -41.68 2.04
CA PHE A 74 -14.07 -40.65 2.84
C PHE A 74 -13.06 -39.69 3.49
N ILE A 75 -11.92 -40.21 3.94
CA ILE A 75 -10.85 -39.41 4.56
C ILE A 75 -10.20 -38.49 3.51
N LEU A 76 -9.97 -39.01 2.30
CA LEU A 76 -9.41 -38.22 1.20
C LEU A 76 -10.35 -37.06 0.80
N ILE A 77 -11.65 -37.31 0.70
CA ILE A 77 -12.64 -36.27 0.40
C ILE A 77 -12.66 -35.20 1.51
N PHE A 78 -12.59 -35.60 2.78
CA PHE A 78 -12.52 -34.67 3.90
C PHE A 78 -11.31 -33.74 3.82
N PHE A 79 -10.13 -34.27 3.51
CA PHE A 79 -8.93 -33.45 3.32
C PHE A 79 -9.05 -32.50 2.13
N ILE A 80 -9.57 -32.95 0.98
CA ILE A 80 -9.79 -32.10 -0.19
C ILE A 80 -10.70 -30.92 0.15
N ILE A 81 -11.83 -31.19 0.81
CA ILE A 81 -12.79 -30.15 1.22
C ILE A 81 -12.12 -29.17 2.20
N THR A 82 -11.39 -29.69 3.19
CA THR A 82 -10.69 -28.87 4.19
C THR A 82 -9.65 -27.97 3.53
N THR A 83 -8.83 -28.49 2.60
CA THR A 83 -7.85 -27.72 1.85
C THR A 83 -8.51 -26.66 0.97
N LEU A 84 -9.64 -26.98 0.34
CA LEU A 84 -10.39 -26.03 -0.50
C LEU A 84 -10.95 -24.88 0.34
N ILE A 85 -11.52 -25.18 1.51
CA ILE A 85 -12.02 -24.17 2.46
C ILE A 85 -10.87 -23.28 2.96
N LEU A 86 -9.75 -23.89 3.36
CA LEU A 86 -8.58 -23.17 3.87
C LEU A 86 -8.01 -22.21 2.81
N ASN A 87 -7.84 -22.67 1.57
CA ASN A 87 -7.37 -21.82 0.46
C ASN A 87 -8.36 -20.69 0.15
N SER A 88 -9.66 -20.99 0.16
CA SER A 88 -10.70 -19.98 -0.07
C SER A 88 -10.68 -18.88 1.01
N LEU A 89 -10.47 -19.26 2.27
CA LEU A 89 -10.30 -18.32 3.39
C LEU A 89 -9.03 -17.47 3.22
N GLY A 90 -7.90 -18.10 2.87
CA GLY A 90 -6.65 -17.38 2.62
C GLY A 90 -6.78 -16.35 1.52
N TYR A 91 -7.43 -16.72 0.41
CA TYR A 91 -7.76 -15.80 -0.67
C TYR A 91 -8.65 -14.64 -0.20
N LEU A 92 -9.70 -14.93 0.56
CA LEU A 92 -10.61 -13.91 1.09
C LEU A 92 -9.89 -12.91 2.01
N PHE A 93 -9.04 -13.40 2.92
CA PHE A 93 -8.27 -12.54 3.81
C PHE A 93 -7.27 -11.67 3.05
N ASN A 94 -6.59 -12.24 2.05
CA ASN A 94 -5.71 -11.49 1.16
C ASN A 94 -6.48 -10.42 0.38
N TYR A 95 -7.66 -10.74 -0.13
CA TYR A 95 -8.53 -9.81 -0.85
C TYR A 95 -8.93 -8.62 0.03
N VAL A 96 -9.38 -8.88 1.27
CA VAL A 96 -9.76 -7.82 2.23
C VAL A 96 -8.56 -6.92 2.54
N ASN A 97 -7.38 -7.52 2.75
CA ASN A 97 -6.13 -6.77 2.95
C ASN A 97 -5.82 -5.86 1.77
N ARG A 98 -5.81 -6.41 0.56
CA ARG A 98 -5.48 -5.66 -0.66
C ARG A 98 -6.49 -4.54 -0.92
N ARG A 99 -7.77 -4.80 -0.73
CA ARG A 99 -8.84 -3.80 -0.89
C ARG A 99 -8.71 -2.67 0.12
N THR A 100 -8.47 -2.99 1.39
CA THR A 100 -8.37 -2.02 2.49
C THR A 100 -7.06 -1.22 2.39
N GLY A 101 -5.95 -1.89 2.08
CA GLY A 101 -4.65 -1.28 1.83
C GLY A 101 -4.71 -0.25 0.70
N ASN A 102 -5.25 -0.64 -0.46
CA ASN A 102 -5.39 0.28 -1.58
C ASN A 102 -6.24 1.50 -1.23
N ARG A 103 -7.40 1.30 -0.59
CA ARG A 103 -8.26 2.42 -0.16
C ARG A 103 -7.55 3.38 0.79
N MET A 104 -6.79 2.84 1.74
CA MET A 104 -5.98 3.64 2.66
C MET A 104 -4.94 4.47 1.91
N VAL A 105 -4.17 3.86 1.00
CA VAL A 105 -3.13 4.57 0.25
C VAL A 105 -3.72 5.68 -0.62
N TYR A 106 -4.83 5.41 -1.32
CA TYR A 106 -5.53 6.44 -2.10
C TYR A 106 -6.02 7.58 -1.23
N GLY A 107 -6.61 7.28 -0.07
CA GLY A 107 -7.06 8.29 0.88
C GLY A 107 -5.92 9.18 1.38
N VAL A 108 -4.79 8.59 1.80
CA VAL A 108 -3.62 9.34 2.26
C VAL A 108 -3.08 10.26 1.16
N CYS A 109 -3.02 9.78 -0.09
CA CYS A 109 -2.56 10.59 -1.22
C CYS A 109 -3.54 11.72 -1.55
N TYR A 110 -4.83 11.45 -1.47
CA TYR A 110 -5.88 12.44 -1.66
C TYR A 110 -5.77 13.57 -0.62
N ASP A 111 -5.65 13.21 0.67
CA ASP A 111 -5.53 14.17 1.76
C ASP A 111 -4.25 15.00 1.63
N LEU A 112 -3.13 14.38 1.27
CA LEU A 112 -1.87 15.09 1.04
C LEU A 112 -2.00 16.14 -0.08
N ARG A 113 -2.58 15.77 -1.22
CA ARG A 113 -2.80 16.69 -2.35
C ARG A 113 -3.76 17.81 -1.98
N ARG A 114 -4.87 17.48 -1.34
CA ARG A 114 -5.88 18.45 -0.88
C ARG A 114 -5.27 19.46 0.08
N HIS A 115 -4.53 18.99 1.09
CA HIS A 115 -3.89 19.85 2.08
C HIS A 115 -2.81 20.75 1.48
N THR A 116 -2.04 20.23 0.53
CA THR A 116 -1.00 21.00 -0.16
C THR A 116 -1.62 22.07 -1.06
N ASN A 117 -2.69 21.74 -1.78
CA ASN A 117 -3.41 22.68 -2.63
C ASN A 117 -3.99 23.85 -1.80
N LEU A 118 -4.69 23.55 -0.71
CA LEU A 118 -5.24 24.59 0.19
C LEU A 118 -4.16 25.55 0.71
N ARG A 119 -3.00 25.02 1.11
CA ARG A 119 -1.87 25.84 1.58
C ARG A 119 -1.21 26.69 0.50
N VAL A 120 -1.24 26.23 -0.75
CA VAL A 120 -0.73 27.01 -1.88
C VAL A 120 -1.67 28.17 -2.17
N LEU A 121 -2.98 27.97 -2.09
CA LEU A 121 -3.98 29.04 -2.28
C LEU A 121 -3.89 30.13 -1.20
N GLU A 122 -3.29 29.84 -0.04
CA GLU A 122 -3.03 30.79 1.05
C GLU A 122 -1.73 31.62 0.85
N GLN A 123 -0.99 31.44 -0.26
CA GLN A 123 0.23 32.22 -0.53
C GLN A 123 -0.08 33.63 -1.07
N ASP A 124 0.84 34.57 -0.83
CA ASP A 124 0.73 35.95 -1.33
C ASP A 124 0.82 36.03 -2.86
N LEU A 125 0.23 37.07 -3.47
CA LEU A 125 0.28 37.28 -4.93
C LEU A 125 1.72 37.35 -5.48
N SER A 126 2.65 37.90 -4.70
CA SER A 126 4.07 37.97 -5.05
C SER A 126 4.73 36.60 -5.22
N PHE A 127 4.19 35.56 -4.58
CA PHE A 127 4.61 34.18 -4.80
C PHE A 127 4.22 33.69 -6.20
N PHE A 128 3.00 34.01 -6.64
CA PHE A 128 2.48 33.60 -7.94
C PHE A 128 3.09 34.39 -9.11
N ASP A 129 3.57 35.61 -8.86
CA ASP A 129 4.35 36.37 -9.83
C ASP A 129 5.74 35.76 -10.07
N LYS A 130 6.31 35.14 -9.02
CA LYS A 130 7.64 34.52 -9.06
C LYS A 130 7.63 33.09 -9.58
N TYR A 131 6.57 32.33 -9.30
CA TYR A 131 6.48 30.90 -9.62
C TYR A 131 5.22 30.59 -10.47
N PRO A 132 5.37 30.07 -11.71
CA PRO A 132 4.24 29.80 -12.58
C PRO A 132 3.26 28.80 -11.97
N THR A 133 1.97 29.16 -11.89
CA THR A 133 0.90 28.33 -11.30
C THR A 133 0.84 26.93 -11.92
N GLY A 134 1.03 26.82 -13.25
CA GLY A 134 1.06 25.53 -13.94
C GLY A 134 2.19 24.60 -13.48
N ARG A 135 3.35 25.15 -13.09
CA ARG A 135 4.46 24.38 -12.53
C ARG A 135 4.13 23.87 -11.13
N ILE A 136 3.52 24.70 -10.30
CA ILE A 136 3.13 24.34 -8.92
C ILE A 136 2.10 23.20 -8.94
N VAL A 137 1.05 23.31 -9.75
CA VAL A 137 0.02 22.26 -9.89
C VAL A 137 0.63 20.97 -10.45
N SER A 138 1.55 21.07 -11.42
CA SER A 138 2.27 19.91 -11.96
C SER A 138 3.11 19.21 -10.90
N ARG A 139 3.84 19.94 -10.04
CA ARG A 139 4.59 19.35 -8.90
C ARG A 139 3.67 18.66 -7.91
N ILE A 140 2.59 19.31 -7.47
CA ILE A 140 1.64 18.72 -6.50
C ILE A 140 1.09 17.38 -7.02
N ASN A 141 0.74 17.33 -8.31
CA ASN A 141 0.22 16.11 -8.93
C ASN A 141 1.30 15.06 -9.16
N SER A 142 2.45 15.44 -9.74
CA SER A 142 3.53 14.52 -10.07
C SER A 142 4.22 13.98 -8.83
N ASP A 143 4.58 14.81 -7.86
CA ASP A 143 5.21 14.36 -6.62
C ASP A 143 4.21 13.65 -5.70
N GLY A 144 2.96 14.12 -5.66
CA GLY A 144 1.89 13.41 -4.97
C GLY A 144 1.57 12.04 -5.57
N SER A 145 1.81 11.82 -6.88
CA SER A 145 1.65 10.51 -7.51
C SER A 145 2.86 9.60 -7.28
N LYS A 146 4.09 10.14 -7.34
CA LYS A 146 5.32 9.41 -6.96
C LYS A 146 5.24 8.92 -5.52
N PHE A 147 4.86 9.81 -4.59
CA PHE A 147 4.68 9.46 -3.19
C PHE A 147 3.68 8.31 -3.02
N GLY A 148 2.50 8.41 -3.64
CA GLY A 148 1.51 7.33 -3.59
C GLY A 148 2.04 6.01 -4.13
N ARG A 149 2.77 6.05 -5.25
CA ARG A 149 3.38 4.86 -5.83
C ARG A 149 4.41 4.22 -4.89
N SER A 150 5.27 5.03 -4.26
CA SER A 150 6.21 4.54 -3.26
C SER A 150 5.49 3.88 -2.08
N VAL A 151 4.42 4.51 -1.56
CA VAL A 151 3.62 3.94 -0.46
C VAL A 151 2.97 2.60 -0.86
N THR A 152 2.40 2.52 -2.07
CA THR A 152 1.84 1.26 -2.59
C THR A 152 2.92 0.18 -2.67
N MET A 153 4.09 0.49 -3.25
CA MET A 153 5.20 -0.45 -3.35
C MET A 153 5.66 -0.93 -1.97
N PHE A 154 5.80 -0.04 -0.98
CA PHE A 154 6.14 -0.45 0.39
C PHE A 154 5.07 -1.37 0.99
N THR A 155 3.80 -1.07 0.75
CA THR A 155 2.68 -1.89 1.24
C THR A 155 2.69 -3.28 0.58
N GLU A 156 2.94 -3.34 -0.72
CA GLU A 156 3.07 -4.59 -1.49
C GLU A 156 4.28 -5.41 -1.04
N LEU A 157 5.43 -4.77 -0.79
CA LEU A 157 6.63 -5.43 -0.28
C LEU A 157 6.41 -6.03 1.11
N ILE A 158 5.82 -5.26 2.03
CA ILE A 158 5.49 -5.78 3.37
C ILE A 158 4.53 -6.97 3.25
N SER A 159 3.54 -6.87 2.35
CA SER A 159 2.61 -7.97 2.11
C SER A 159 3.31 -9.20 1.54
N SER A 160 4.21 -9.05 0.56
CA SER A 160 4.91 -10.19 -0.04
C SER A 160 5.79 -10.93 0.95
N PHE A 161 6.52 -10.22 1.82
CA PHE A 161 7.35 -10.85 2.86
C PHE A 161 6.54 -11.60 3.91
N LEU A 162 5.29 -11.19 4.18
CA LEU A 162 4.42 -11.83 5.18
C LEU A 162 3.60 -12.99 4.63
N LEU A 163 3.56 -13.13 3.30
CA LEU A 163 2.80 -14.16 2.58
C LEU A 163 3.70 -15.30 2.06
N GLN A 164 5.04 -15.16 2.16
CA GLN A 164 6.02 -16.11 1.65
C GLN A 164 6.63 -16.98 2.75
#